data_AF-A0A5D4K5P7-F1
#
_entry.id   AF-A0A5D4K5P7-F1
#
_cell.length_a   1.000
_cell.length_b   1.000
_cell.length_c   1.000
_cell.angle_alpha   90.00
_cell.angle_beta   90.00
_cell.angle_gamma   90.00
#
_symmetry.space_group_name_H-M   'P 1'
#
loop_
_entity.id
_entity.type
_entity.pdbx_description
1 polymer ?
#
loop_
_entity_poly.entity_id
_entity_poly.type
_entity_poly.pdbx_seq_one_letter_code
_entity_poly.pdbx_strand_id
1 'polypeptide(L)'
;MAQHSQNLFEQYVINEDDKPIFLFINPTILNEITFLAWKPFESYKIKHPEIDLKEVNPLELIDLTVDKVKELIKNDVLQISSGNKDTVIKQLEVFKELGSADAVNASIADHYNLSFLTVDNRLVYNMFKIRSKLRGIPRVYFTSSKHQSY
;
A
#
# COMPACT_ATOMS: atom_id res chain seq x y z
N MET A 1 -8.10 13.90 -12.85
CA MET A 1 -9.50 13.56 -12.50
C MET A 1 -9.43 12.40 -11.52
N ALA A 2 -10.09 12.49 -10.37
CA ALA A 2 -10.21 11.38 -9.43
C ALA A 2 -11.43 10.56 -9.82
N GLN A 3 -11.30 9.24 -9.91
CA GLN A 3 -12.31 8.37 -10.48
C GLN A 3 -12.61 7.26 -9.46
N HIS A 4 -13.77 7.35 -8.81
CA HIS A 4 -14.26 6.35 -7.85
C HIS A 4 -14.78 5.13 -8.61
N SER A 5 -14.40 3.92 -8.19
CA SER A 5 -14.73 2.68 -8.90
C SER A 5 -14.95 1.52 -7.92
N GLN A 6 -15.97 0.71 -8.22
CA GLN A 6 -16.04 -0.69 -7.85
C GLN A 6 -15.12 -1.47 -8.81
N ASN A 7 -14.18 -2.25 -8.26
CA ASN A 7 -13.12 -3.00 -8.98
C ASN A 7 -11.94 -2.14 -9.46
N LEU A 8 -11.17 -1.60 -8.52
CA LEU A 8 -9.98 -0.79 -8.77
C LEU A 8 -8.95 -1.50 -9.66
N PHE A 9 -8.76 -2.81 -9.48
CA PHE A 9 -7.81 -3.60 -10.26
C PHE A 9 -8.28 -3.77 -11.72
N GLU A 10 -9.53 -4.16 -11.92
CA GLU A 10 -10.06 -4.38 -13.27
C GLU A 10 -10.19 -3.06 -14.06
N GLN A 11 -10.64 -1.99 -13.43
CA GLN A 11 -10.98 -0.76 -14.13
C GLN A 11 -9.82 0.19 -14.40
N TYR A 12 -8.77 0.18 -13.57
CA TYR A 12 -7.67 1.16 -13.68
C TYR A 12 -6.27 0.54 -13.74
N VAL A 13 -6.15 -0.73 -13.38
CA VAL A 13 -4.88 -1.45 -13.46
C VAL A 13 -4.89 -2.30 -14.73
N ILE A 14 -5.90 -3.16 -14.93
CA ILE A 14 -5.98 -4.10 -16.07
C ILE A 14 -6.53 -3.47 -17.36
N ASN A 15 -7.45 -2.52 -17.31
CA ASN A 15 -8.09 -1.90 -18.49
C ASN A 15 -7.20 -0.91 -19.30
N GLU A 16 -5.92 -0.72 -18.96
CA GLU A 16 -4.97 -0.16 -19.93
C GLU A 16 -4.49 -1.29 -20.85
N ASP A 17 -5.36 -1.68 -21.80
CA ASP A 17 -5.10 -2.75 -22.76
C ASP A 17 -3.67 -2.64 -23.35
N ASP A 18 -2.94 -3.77 -23.27
CA ASP A 18 -1.60 -4.07 -23.83
C ASP A 18 -0.34 -3.62 -23.07
N LYS A 19 -0.40 -3.05 -21.85
CA LYS A 19 0.83 -2.76 -21.10
C LYS A 19 1.11 -3.74 -19.97
N PRO A 20 2.34 -4.28 -19.87
CA PRO A 20 2.73 -5.10 -18.73
C PRO A 20 2.69 -4.26 -17.45
N ILE A 21 2.05 -4.81 -16.43
CA ILE A 21 1.89 -4.17 -15.12
C ILE A 21 2.92 -4.77 -14.19
N PHE A 22 3.75 -3.91 -13.61
CA PHE A 22 4.71 -4.29 -12.60
C PHE A 22 4.24 -3.75 -11.26
N LEU A 23 4.13 -4.63 -10.28
CA LEU A 23 3.76 -4.26 -8.92
C LEU A 23 5.03 -4.15 -8.08
N PHE A 24 5.16 -3.04 -7.38
CA PHE A 24 6.32 -2.77 -6.53
C PHE A 24 5.90 -2.69 -5.07
N ILE A 25 6.72 -3.27 -4.21
CA ILE A 25 6.66 -3.07 -2.76
C ILE A 25 8.03 -2.60 -2.26
N ASN A 26 8.11 -2.18 -1.00
CA ASN A 26 9.38 -1.79 -0.38
C ASN A 26 9.49 -2.38 1.04
N PRO A 27 10.69 -2.36 1.65
CA PRO A 27 10.89 -2.92 2.98
C PRO A 27 10.02 -2.28 4.09
N THR A 28 9.63 -1.01 3.97
CA THR A 28 8.74 -0.37 4.94
C THR A 28 7.33 -0.96 4.86
N ILE A 29 6.82 -1.25 3.66
CA ILE A 29 5.55 -1.97 3.48
C ILE A 29 5.64 -3.38 4.07
N LEU A 30 6.77 -4.09 3.88
CA LEU A 30 6.97 -5.41 4.49
C LEU A 30 6.98 -5.36 6.03
N ASN A 31 7.58 -4.31 6.61
CA ASN A 31 7.54 -4.07 8.05
C ASN A 31 6.11 -3.83 8.54
N GLU A 32 5.30 -3.08 7.78
CA GLU A 32 3.89 -2.87 8.11
C GLU A 32 3.08 -4.17 7.99
N ILE A 33 3.26 -4.96 6.93
CA ILE A 33 2.57 -6.25 6.76
C ILE A 33 2.87 -7.18 7.94
N THR A 34 4.15 -7.34 8.28
CA THR A 34 4.56 -8.24 9.38
C THR A 34 4.10 -7.73 10.75
N PHE A 35 4.07 -6.41 10.96
CA PHE A 35 3.52 -5.82 12.18
C PHE A 35 1.99 -5.94 12.27
N LEU A 36 1.28 -5.66 11.16
CA LEU A 36 -0.17 -5.66 11.07
C LEU A 36 -0.77 -7.08 11.02
N ALA A 37 0.02 -8.07 10.62
CA ALA A 37 -0.38 -9.45 10.78
C ALA A 37 -0.54 -9.78 12.28
N TRP A 38 0.35 -9.26 13.14
CA TRP A 38 0.40 -9.63 14.56
C TRP A 38 -0.55 -8.83 15.47
N LYS A 39 -0.38 -7.51 15.59
CA LYS A 39 -1.06 -6.70 16.64
C LYS A 39 -2.53 -6.32 16.37
N PRO A 40 -2.93 -5.99 15.14
CA PRO A 40 -4.29 -5.57 14.82
C PRO A 40 -5.35 -6.63 15.07
N PHE A 41 -5.05 -7.91 14.93
CA PHE A 41 -6.04 -8.96 15.13
C PHE A 41 -6.58 -8.99 16.57
N GLU A 42 -5.69 -8.87 17.56
CA GLU A 42 -6.07 -8.75 18.97
C GLU A 42 -6.84 -7.45 19.24
N SER A 43 -6.43 -6.35 18.63
CA SER A 43 -7.15 -5.07 18.75
C SER A 43 -8.53 -5.10 18.09
N TYR A 44 -8.68 -5.87 17.01
CA TYR A 44 -9.93 -6.07 16.28
C TYR A 44 -10.92 -6.90 17.11
N LYS A 45 -10.45 -8.01 17.70
CA LYS A 45 -11.23 -8.82 18.67
C LYS A 45 -11.80 -7.98 19.81
N ILE A 46 -10.99 -7.08 20.37
CA ILE A 46 -11.43 -6.19 21.47
C ILE A 46 -12.50 -5.19 21.00
N LYS A 47 -12.38 -4.67 19.78
CA LYS A 47 -13.29 -3.65 19.23
C LYS A 47 -14.59 -4.23 18.66
N HIS A 48 -14.59 -5.51 18.29
CA HIS A 48 -15.71 -6.22 17.67
C HIS A 48 -16.06 -7.50 18.43
N PRO A 49 -16.45 -7.41 19.72
CA PRO A 49 -16.77 -8.58 20.54
C PRO A 49 -17.97 -9.39 20.01
N GLU A 50 -18.78 -8.81 19.13
CA GLU A 50 -19.93 -9.43 18.48
C GLU A 50 -19.55 -10.45 17.39
N ILE A 51 -18.32 -10.43 16.88
CA ILE A 51 -17.88 -11.33 15.82
C ILE A 51 -17.28 -12.59 16.44
N ASP A 52 -17.84 -13.76 16.11
CA ASP A 52 -17.29 -15.04 16.58
C ASP A 52 -16.04 -15.42 15.78
N LEU A 53 -14.88 -15.07 16.34
CA LEU A 53 -13.55 -15.39 15.81
C LEU A 53 -12.90 -16.57 16.56
N LYS A 54 -13.66 -17.40 17.28
CA LYS A 54 -13.11 -18.49 18.09
C LYS A 54 -12.39 -19.56 17.26
N GLU A 55 -12.83 -19.78 16.02
CA GLU A 55 -12.21 -20.75 15.12
C GLU A 55 -11.04 -20.18 14.31
N VAL A 56 -10.84 -18.84 14.32
CA VAL A 56 -9.73 -18.22 13.61
C VAL A 56 -8.47 -18.26 14.48
N ASN A 57 -7.51 -19.10 14.08
CA ASN A 57 -6.18 -19.07 14.66
C ASN A 57 -5.39 -17.87 14.10
N PRO A 58 -5.04 -16.86 14.92
CA PRO A 58 -4.38 -15.65 14.44
C PRO A 58 -2.99 -15.94 13.88
N LEU A 59 -2.29 -16.91 14.48
CA LEU A 59 -0.94 -17.30 14.07
C LEU A 59 -0.96 -17.94 12.68
N GLU A 60 -1.93 -18.82 12.42
CA GLU A 60 -2.10 -19.41 11.08
C GLU A 60 -2.44 -18.35 10.03
N LEU A 61 -3.27 -17.36 10.37
CA LEU A 61 -3.59 -16.25 9.45
C LEU A 61 -2.36 -15.38 9.17
N ILE A 62 -1.52 -15.13 10.18
CA ILE A 62 -0.25 -14.41 10.04
C ILE A 62 0.69 -15.16 9.11
N ASP A 63 0.93 -16.44 9.39
CA ASP A 63 1.82 -17.28 8.61
C ASP A 63 1.34 -17.39 7.16
N LEU A 64 0.03 -17.61 6.96
CA LEU A 64 -0.58 -17.62 5.64
C LEU A 64 -0.38 -16.29 4.89
N THR A 65 -0.59 -15.16 5.55
CA THR A 65 -0.41 -13.83 4.93
C THR A 65 1.05 -13.63 4.50
N VAL A 66 1.98 -13.92 5.40
CA VAL A 66 3.42 -13.79 5.14
C VAL A 66 3.86 -14.73 4.03
N ASP A 67 3.39 -15.98 4.02
CA ASP A 67 3.74 -16.96 3.01
C ASP A 67 3.17 -16.63 1.64
N LYS A 68 1.97 -16.05 1.57
CA LYS A 68 1.41 -15.54 0.32
C LYS A 68 2.21 -14.35 -0.23
N VAL A 69 2.64 -13.43 0.63
CA VAL A 69 3.53 -12.33 0.20
C VAL A 69 4.87 -12.88 -0.29
N LYS A 70 5.46 -13.87 0.38
CA LYS A 70 6.69 -14.54 -0.08
C LYS A 70 6.49 -15.20 -1.44
N GLU A 71 5.36 -15.88 -1.66
CA GLU A 71 5.02 -16.53 -2.93
C GLU A 71 4.94 -15.49 -4.06
N LEU A 72 4.28 -14.35 -3.83
CA LEU A 72 4.19 -13.27 -4.81
C LEU A 72 5.56 -12.66 -5.15
N ILE A 73 6.46 -12.52 -4.18
CA ILE A 73 7.83 -12.05 -4.42
C ILE A 73 8.63 -13.10 -5.20
N LYS A 74 8.57 -14.38 -4.82
CA LYS A 74 9.31 -15.46 -5.49
C LYS A 74 8.90 -15.68 -6.93
N ASN A 75 7.64 -15.41 -7.25
CA ASN A 75 7.10 -15.51 -8.60
C ASN A 75 7.24 -14.20 -9.40
N ASP A 76 8.03 -13.24 -8.93
CA ASP A 76 8.25 -11.93 -9.56
C ASP A 76 6.97 -11.11 -9.82
N VAL A 77 5.87 -11.44 -9.12
CA VAL A 77 4.62 -10.68 -9.16
C VAL A 77 4.78 -9.38 -8.39
N LEU A 78 5.44 -9.43 -7.22
CA LEU A 78 5.80 -8.25 -6.42
C LEU A 78 7.31 -8.03 -6.47
N GLN A 79 7.74 -6.96 -7.12
CA GLN A 79 9.13 -6.55 -7.19
C GLN A 79 9.51 -5.67 -6.00
N ILE A 80 10.73 -5.85 -5.49
CA ILE A 80 11.23 -5.05 -4.37
C ILE A 80 11.88 -3.78 -4.90
N SER A 81 11.36 -2.63 -4.48
CA SER A 81 11.95 -1.31 -4.66
C SER A 81 12.53 -0.82 -3.34
N SER A 82 13.74 -0.26 -3.38
CA SER A 82 14.41 0.29 -2.20
C SER A 82 14.77 1.75 -2.39
N GLY A 83 14.75 2.50 -1.29
CA GLY A 83 15.23 3.86 -1.28
C GLY A 83 16.73 3.99 -1.51
N ASN A 84 17.14 5.15 -1.97
CA ASN A 84 18.53 5.59 -2.08
C ASN A 84 18.69 6.96 -1.38
N LYS A 85 19.85 7.59 -1.56
CA LYS A 85 20.14 8.90 -0.95
C LYS A 85 19.05 9.94 -1.26
N ASP A 86 18.59 10.01 -2.50
CA ASP A 86 17.63 11.03 -2.94
C ASP A 86 16.23 10.75 -2.38
N THR A 87 15.82 9.48 -2.29
CA THR A 87 14.54 9.14 -1.64
C THR A 87 14.55 9.49 -0.16
N VAL A 88 15.69 9.34 0.53
CA VAL A 88 15.81 9.71 1.95
C VAL A 88 15.71 11.22 2.13
N ILE A 89 16.36 12.00 1.26
CA ILE A 89 16.23 13.47 1.28
C ILE A 89 14.77 13.86 1.05
N LYS A 90 14.13 13.31 0.01
CA LYS A 90 12.71 13.57 -0.29
C LYS A 90 11.80 13.17 0.88
N GLN A 91 12.06 12.05 1.55
CA GLN A 91 11.31 11.62 2.72
C GLN A 91 11.35 12.68 3.83
N LEU A 92 12.54 13.23 4.11
CA LEU A 92 12.72 14.30 5.09
C LEU A 92 12.05 15.62 4.68
N GLU A 93 11.81 15.85 3.39
CA GLU A 93 11.08 17.02 2.90
C GLU A 93 9.55 16.94 3.09
N VAL A 94 9.00 15.72 3.13
CA VAL A 94 7.53 15.49 3.07
C VAL A 94 6.96 14.77 4.30
N PHE A 95 7.80 14.35 5.26
CA PHE A 95 7.34 13.55 6.42
C PHE A 95 6.32 14.27 7.31
N LYS A 96 6.36 15.60 7.39
CA LYS A 96 5.41 16.36 8.22
C LYS A 96 4.00 16.33 7.64
N GLU A 97 3.90 16.25 6.32
CA GLU A 97 2.64 16.25 5.61
C GLU A 97 2.08 14.84 5.42
N LEU A 98 2.94 13.85 5.19
CA LEU A 98 2.53 12.46 4.91
C LEU A 98 2.56 11.56 6.13
N GLY A 99 3.43 11.82 7.12
CA GLY A 99 3.76 10.85 8.17
C GLY A 99 4.95 9.97 7.77
N SER A 100 5.62 9.37 8.75
CA SER A 100 6.94 8.77 8.56
C SER A 100 6.98 7.63 7.54
N ALA A 101 6.05 6.68 7.63
CA ALA A 101 6.05 5.51 6.74
C ALA A 101 5.54 5.85 5.34
N ASP A 102 4.44 6.60 5.26
CA ASP A 102 3.89 7.10 4.00
C ASP A 102 4.88 7.98 3.23
N ALA A 103 5.68 8.79 3.95
CA ALA A 103 6.75 9.56 3.34
C ALA A 103 7.83 8.68 2.71
N VAL A 104 8.17 7.53 3.30
CA VAL A 104 9.10 6.58 2.65
C VAL A 104 8.50 6.10 1.33
N ASN A 105 7.26 5.62 1.39
CA ASN A 105 6.56 5.04 0.24
C ASN A 105 6.42 6.05 -0.90
N ALA A 106 5.93 7.26 -0.59
CA ALA A 106 5.75 8.32 -1.57
C ALA A 106 7.09 8.81 -2.15
N SER A 107 8.16 8.85 -1.35
CA SER A 107 9.47 9.30 -1.84
C SER A 107 10.13 8.31 -2.79
N ILE A 108 9.96 7.01 -2.54
CA ILE A 108 10.41 5.95 -3.45
C ILE A 108 9.63 6.03 -4.77
N ALA A 109 8.30 6.17 -4.68
CA ALA A 109 7.45 6.29 -5.87
C ALA A 109 7.77 7.54 -6.69
N ASP A 110 7.98 8.68 -6.03
CA ASP A 110 8.39 9.93 -6.68
C ASP A 110 9.74 9.80 -7.39
N HIS A 111 10.72 9.17 -6.76
CA HIS A 111 12.06 9.03 -7.34
C HIS A 111 12.11 8.11 -8.57
N TYR A 112 11.36 7.01 -8.55
CA TYR A 112 11.35 6.03 -9.65
C TYR A 112 10.22 6.26 -10.66
N ASN A 113 9.54 7.41 -10.60
CA ASN A 113 8.40 7.76 -11.43
C ASN A 113 7.26 6.72 -11.43
N LEU A 114 6.98 6.12 -10.27
CA LEU A 114 5.97 5.08 -10.10
C LEU A 114 4.62 5.66 -9.76
N SER A 115 3.56 5.05 -10.29
CA SER A 115 2.20 5.31 -9.80
C SER A 115 2.06 4.77 -8.37
N PHE A 116 1.24 5.42 -7.57
CA PHE A 116 1.02 5.07 -6.17
C PHE A 116 -0.34 4.41 -5.99
N LEU A 117 -0.42 3.29 -5.29
CA LEU A 117 -1.67 2.59 -4.98
C LEU A 117 -1.90 2.59 -3.46
N THR A 118 -3.06 3.05 -3.00
CA THR A 118 -3.42 3.01 -1.57
C THR A 118 -4.93 2.95 -1.35
N VAL A 119 -5.35 2.41 -0.21
CA VAL A 119 -6.74 2.48 0.27
C VAL A 119 -6.92 3.56 1.35
N ASP A 120 -5.85 4.23 1.77
CA ASP A 120 -5.90 5.31 2.74
C ASP A 120 -6.27 6.65 2.08
N ASN A 121 -7.53 7.05 2.22
CA ASN A 121 -8.05 8.31 1.68
C ASN A 121 -7.42 9.56 2.34
N ARG A 122 -6.91 9.45 3.57
CA ARG A 122 -6.18 10.56 4.22
C ARG A 122 -4.83 10.75 3.55
N LEU A 123 -4.12 9.67 3.26
CA LEU A 123 -2.87 9.73 2.50
C LEU A 123 -3.10 10.34 1.12
N VAL A 124 -4.13 9.89 0.40
CA VAL A 124 -4.52 10.44 -0.91
C VAL A 124 -4.72 11.96 -0.83
N TYR A 125 -5.50 12.43 0.14
CA TYR A 125 -5.74 13.85 0.35
C TYR A 125 -4.43 14.62 0.60
N ASN A 126 -3.56 14.11 1.47
CA ASN A 126 -2.28 14.75 1.77
C ASN A 126 -1.37 14.80 0.54
N MET A 127 -1.26 13.71 -0.23
CA MET A 127 -0.48 13.66 -1.46
C MET A 127 -0.98 14.68 -2.50
N PHE A 128 -2.30 14.84 -2.64
CA PHE A 128 -2.86 15.87 -3.52
C PHE A 128 -2.51 17.29 -3.04
N LYS A 129 -2.56 17.55 -1.73
CA LYS A 129 -2.19 18.84 -1.15
C LYS A 129 -0.72 19.20 -1.41
N ILE A 130 0.17 18.21 -1.40
CA ILE A 130 1.61 18.40 -1.66
C ILE A 130 2.07 17.96 -3.05
N ARG A 131 1.15 17.82 -4.02
CA ARG A 131 1.46 17.29 -5.36
C ARG A 131 2.62 18.00 -6.07
N SER A 132 2.80 19.29 -5.80
CA SER A 132 3.92 20.07 -6.34
C SER A 132 5.30 19.59 -5.86
N LYS A 133 5.37 18.87 -4.73
CA LYS A 133 6.57 18.22 -4.16
C LYS A 133 6.75 16.76 -4.62
N LEU A 134 5.69 16.14 -5.15
CA LEU A 134 5.61 14.74 -5.59
C LEU A 134 5.38 14.65 -7.11
N ARG A 135 6.25 15.29 -7.90
CA ARG A 135 6.06 15.44 -9.36
C ARG A 135 6.38 14.18 -10.15
N GLY A 136 7.18 13.29 -9.59
CA GLY A 136 7.51 12.01 -10.17
C GLY A 136 6.37 11.00 -10.09
N ILE A 137 5.38 11.19 -9.20
CA ILE A 137 4.23 10.29 -9.10
C ILE A 137 3.19 10.65 -10.19
N PRO A 138 3.06 9.89 -11.29
CA PRO A 138 2.17 10.25 -12.39
C PRO A 138 0.69 10.12 -12.00
N ARG A 139 0.35 9.11 -11.20
CA ARG A 139 -1.02 8.76 -10.81
C ARG A 139 -1.06 8.22 -9.38
N VAL A 140 -2.15 8.53 -8.68
CA VAL A 140 -2.48 7.95 -7.37
C VAL A 140 -3.80 7.19 -7.53
N TYR A 141 -3.72 5.86 -7.48
CA TYR A 141 -4.86 4.95 -7.51
C TYR A 141 -5.35 4.73 -6.09
N PHE A 142 -6.66 4.87 -5.89
CA PHE A 142 -7.27 4.65 -4.58
C PHE A 142 -8.71 4.18 -4.65
N THR A 143 -9.13 3.45 -3.63
CA THR A 143 -10.50 2.99 -3.46
C THR A 143 -10.92 3.14 -1.99
N SER A 144 -12.22 3.00 -1.72
CA SER A 144 -12.72 2.96 -0.35
C SER A 144 -12.75 1.52 0.17
N SER A 145 -12.68 1.36 1.49
CA SER A 145 -12.68 0.05 2.17
C SER A 145 -13.88 -0.84 1.82
N LYS A 146 -15.03 -0.24 1.43
CA LYS A 146 -16.24 -0.95 0.99
C LYS A 146 -16.17 -1.56 -0.41
N HIS A 147 -15.13 -1.25 -1.17
CA HIS A 147 -14.92 -1.74 -2.54
C HIS A 147 -13.61 -2.51 -2.67
N GLN A 148 -13.14 -3.10 -1.57
CA GLN A 148 -12.18 -4.20 -1.60
C GLN A 148 -12.92 -5.40 -2.21
N SER A 149 -12.89 -5.53 -3.53
CA SER A 149 -13.32 -6.74 -4.22
C SER A 149 -12.37 -7.87 -3.80
N TYR A 150 -12.82 -8.70 -2.85
CA TYR A 150 -12.33 -10.07 -2.66
C TYR A 150 -13.14 -10.99 -3.57
#